data_AF-A0A936XNU3-F1
#
_entry.id   AF-A0A936XNU3-F1
#
_cell.length_a   1.000
_cell.length_b   1.000
_cell.length_c   1.000
_cell.angle_alpha   90.00
_cell.angle_beta   90.00
_cell.angle_gamma   90.00
#
_symmetry.space_group_name_H-M   'P 1'
#
loop_
_entity.id
_entity.type
_entity.pdbx_description
1 polymer ?
#
loop_
_entity_poly.entity_id
_entity_poly.type
_entity_poly.pdbx_seq_one_letter_code
_entity_poly.pdbx_strand_id
1 'polypeptide(L)'
;ASTEEAEENCAIMVADQVADYLENGNILNAVNFPNIAMPRESGYRLAIANANVPNMLGRISTTLAEDDLNIQNMVNRSRGDLAFTTGRCRKCQYRRRLSTS
;
A
#
# COMPACT_ATOMS: atom_id res chain seq x y z
N ALA A 1 30.13 12.86 -13.53
CA ALA A 1 30.76 11.60 -13.12
C ALA A 1 29.73 10.49 -13.38
N SER A 2 29.91 9.75 -14.48
CA SER A 2 29.17 8.52 -14.77
C SER A 2 30.25 7.46 -14.94
N THR A 3 30.41 6.58 -13.97
CA THR A 3 31.26 5.39 -14.09
C THR A 3 30.34 4.23 -14.50
N GLU A 4 30.84 3.26 -15.25
CA GLU A 4 30.06 2.06 -15.61
C GLU A 4 29.48 1.38 -14.36
N GLU A 5 30.25 1.36 -13.27
CA GLU A 5 29.81 0.88 -11.95
C GLU A 5 28.63 1.69 -11.37
N ALA A 6 28.60 3.01 -11.56
CA ALA A 6 27.48 3.82 -11.10
C ALA A 6 26.21 3.58 -11.92
N GLU A 7 26.34 3.30 -13.22
CA GLU A 7 25.21 2.97 -14.10
C GLU A 7 24.63 1.59 -13.77
N GLU A 8 25.48 0.60 -13.55
CA GLU A 8 25.06 -0.75 -13.13
C GLU A 8 24.34 -0.72 -11.78
N ASN A 9 24.90 -0.01 -10.79
CA ASN A 9 24.25 0.17 -9.49
C ASN A 9 22.89 0.89 -9.60
N CYS A 10 22.77 1.88 -10.48
CA CYS A 10 21.49 2.55 -10.74
C CYS A 10 20.46 1.59 -11.35
N ALA A 11 20.87 0.78 -12.33
CA ALA A 11 19.98 -0.17 -12.98
C ALA A 11 19.45 -1.23 -12.00
N ILE A 12 20.33 -1.78 -11.15
CA ILE A 12 19.96 -2.73 -10.09
C ILE A 12 18.99 -2.08 -9.11
N MET A 13 19.30 -0.86 -8.63
CA MET A 13 18.43 -0.13 -7.70
C MET A 13 17.02 0.08 -8.25
N VAL A 14 16.90 0.45 -9.53
CA VAL A 14 15.59 0.65 -10.18
C VAL A 14 14.84 -0.67 -10.30
N ALA A 15 15.53 -1.75 -10.70
CA ALA A 15 14.92 -3.08 -10.79
C ALA A 15 14.39 -3.55 -9.42
N ASP A 16 15.19 -3.38 -8.36
CA ASP A 16 14.80 -3.75 -7.00
C ASP A 16 13.61 -2.92 -6.50
N GLN A 17 13.57 -1.61 -6.79
CA GLN A 17 12.43 -0.76 -6.42
C GLN A 17 11.14 -1.15 -7.16
N VAL A 18 11.25 -1.53 -8.44
CA VAL A 18 10.09 -2.01 -9.22
C VAL A 18 9.61 -3.34 -8.68
N ALA A 19 10.52 -4.27 -8.37
CA ALA A 19 10.18 -5.56 -7.76
C ALA A 19 9.49 -5.36 -6.40
N ASP A 20 10.04 -4.51 -5.53
CA ASP A 20 9.46 -4.25 -4.20
C ASP A 20 8.08 -3.59 -4.27
N TYR A 21 7.84 -2.74 -5.27
CA TYR A 21 6.50 -2.21 -5.52
C TYR A 21 5.51 -3.30 -5.96
N LEU A 22 5.90 -4.16 -6.90
CA LEU A 22 5.02 -5.21 -7.42
C LEU A 22 4.72 -6.29 -6.38
N GLU A 23 5.71 -6.64 -5.56
CA GLU A 23 5.58 -7.70 -4.57
C GLU A 23 5.00 -7.22 -3.24
N ASN A 24 5.40 -6.03 -2.77
CA ASN A 24 5.08 -5.54 -1.42
C ASN A 24 4.23 -4.26 -1.41
N GLY A 25 4.09 -3.58 -2.55
CA GLY A 25 3.40 -2.30 -2.65
C GLY A 25 4.15 -1.16 -1.95
N ASN A 26 5.46 -1.31 -1.76
CA ASN A 26 6.33 -0.25 -1.27
C ASN A 26 6.73 0.67 -2.42
N ILE A 27 6.78 1.96 -2.16
CA ILE A 27 7.26 2.96 -3.13
C ILE A 27 8.43 3.67 -2.48
N LEU A 28 9.62 3.46 -3.05
CA LEU A 28 10.86 4.07 -2.59
C LEU A 28 11.48 4.87 -3.73
N ASN A 29 11.94 6.08 -3.43
CA ASN A 29 12.64 6.98 -4.35
C ASN A 29 11.89 7.32 -5.64
N ALA A 30 10.58 7.11 -5.68
CA ALA A 30 9.77 7.51 -6.83
C ALA A 30 9.79 9.04 -6.97
N VAL A 31 9.97 9.53 -8.19
CA VAL A 31 10.01 10.97 -8.48
C VAL A 31 8.63 11.62 -8.44
N ASN A 32 7.58 10.84 -8.67
CA ASN A 32 6.19 11.30 -8.85
C ASN A 32 5.21 10.74 -7.81
N PHE A 33 5.67 9.88 -6.90
CA PHE A 33 4.85 9.30 -5.83
C PHE A 33 5.45 9.59 -4.44
N PRO A 34 4.63 9.53 -3.38
CA PRO A 34 5.13 9.59 -2.01
C PRO A 34 5.96 8.35 -1.67
N ASN A 35 7.01 8.54 -0.86
CA ASN A 35 7.76 7.44 -0.28
C ASN A 35 6.91 6.74 0.79
N ILE A 36 6.69 5.44 0.62
CA ILE A 36 5.90 4.63 1.54
C ILE A 36 6.46 3.21 1.61
N ALA A 37 6.69 2.74 2.83
CA ALA A 37 7.09 1.38 3.11
C ALA A 37 6.31 0.88 4.32
N MET A 38 5.75 -0.32 4.23
CA MET A 38 5.09 -0.98 5.36
C MET A 38 5.31 -2.49 5.24
N PRO A 39 5.91 -3.14 6.26
CA PRO A 39 6.22 -4.57 6.23
C PRO A 39 5.03 -5.43 5.82
N ARG A 40 5.30 -6.51 5.08
CA ARG A 40 4.27 -7.45 4.64
C ARG A 40 4.03 -8.49 5.73
N GLU A 41 2.87 -8.42 6.37
CA GLU A 41 2.47 -9.34 7.45
C GLU A 41 1.42 -10.38 7.02
N SER A 42 0.95 -10.34 5.78
CA SER A 42 -0.03 -11.30 5.25
C SER A 42 0.04 -11.47 3.73
N GLY A 43 -0.59 -12.54 3.24
CA GLY A 43 -0.73 -12.80 1.81
C GLY A 43 -1.54 -11.73 1.06
N TYR A 44 -2.41 -10.98 1.74
CA TYR A 44 -3.21 -9.90 1.16
C TYR A 44 -2.68 -8.53 1.57
N ARG A 45 -2.67 -7.59 0.61
CA ARG A 45 -2.23 -6.21 0.78
C ARG A 45 -3.19 -5.29 0.05
N LEU A 46 -3.70 -4.28 0.73
CA LEU A 46 -4.46 -3.18 0.14
C LEU A 46 -3.48 -2.10 -0.32
N ALA A 47 -3.63 -1.61 -1.54
CA ALA A 47 -2.88 -0.49 -2.09
C ALA A 47 -3.85 0.38 -2.90
N ILE A 48 -3.95 1.66 -2.55
CA ILE A 48 -4.89 2.61 -3.14
C ILE A 48 -4.10 3.88 -3.50
N ALA A 49 -4.06 4.20 -4.78
CA ALA A 49 -3.61 5.50 -5.27
C ALA A 49 -4.83 6.40 -5.47
N ASN A 50 -4.79 7.63 -4.98
CA ASN A 50 -5.89 8.58 -5.10
C ASN A 50 -5.40 10.02 -5.20
N ALA A 51 -6.28 10.92 -5.65
CA ALA A 51 -6.03 12.35 -5.56
C ALA A 51 -5.93 12.78 -4.09
N ASN A 52 -4.99 13.67 -3.77
CA ASN A 52 -4.78 14.21 -2.43
C ASN A 52 -5.79 15.31 -2.11
N VAL A 53 -7.05 14.93 -1.99
CA VAL A 53 -8.15 15.81 -1.59
C VAL A 53 -8.67 15.47 -0.21
N PRO A 54 -9.25 16.42 0.54
CA PRO A 54 -9.77 16.17 1.88
C PRO A 54 -10.75 15.00 1.93
N ASN A 55 -10.77 14.30 3.08
CA ASN A 55 -11.69 13.20 3.39
C ASN A 55 -11.50 11.89 2.58
N MET A 56 -10.48 11.77 1.72
CA MET A 56 -10.26 10.52 0.97
C MET A 56 -9.94 9.32 1.87
N LEU A 57 -9.06 9.47 2.87
CA LEU A 57 -8.73 8.39 3.81
C LEU A 57 -9.95 7.96 4.63
N GLY A 58 -10.80 8.92 5.03
CA GLY A 58 -12.06 8.65 5.72
C GLY A 58 -12.98 7.79 4.85
N ARG A 59 -13.20 8.18 3.59
CA ARG A 59 -14.01 7.40 2.63
C ARG A 59 -13.48 5.99 2.44
N ILE A 60 -12.17 5.82 2.28
CA ILE A 60 -11.53 4.50 2.17
C ILE A 60 -11.85 3.65 3.42
N SER A 61 -11.66 4.22 4.61
CA SER A 61 -11.93 3.51 5.87
C SER A 61 -13.40 3.16 6.03
N THR A 62 -14.32 4.03 5.61
CA THR A 62 -15.77 3.78 5.65
C THR A 62 -16.16 2.62 4.73
N THR A 63 -15.69 2.62 3.48
CA THR A 63 -15.99 1.53 2.53
C THR A 63 -15.47 0.19 3.04
N LEU A 64 -14.28 0.14 3.64
CA LEU A 64 -13.76 -1.07 4.26
C LEU A 64 -14.63 -1.55 5.44
N ALA A 65 -15.15 -0.61 6.25
CA ALA A 65 -16.04 -0.94 7.36
C ALA A 65 -17.41 -1.44 6.90
N GLU A 66 -17.97 -0.89 5.82
CA GLU A 66 -19.23 -1.33 5.20
C GLU A 66 -19.15 -2.79 4.72
N ASP A 67 -17.97 -3.24 4.27
CA ASP A 67 -17.70 -4.62 3.87
C ASP A 67 -17.28 -5.54 5.04
N ASP A 68 -17.42 -5.08 6.30
CA ASP A 68 -17.04 -5.81 7.52
C ASP A 68 -15.55 -6.26 7.50
N LEU A 69 -14.68 -5.40 6.97
CA LEU A 69 -13.23 -5.60 6.95
C LEU A 69 -12.56 -4.80 8.07
N ASN A 70 -11.87 -5.48 8.97
CA ASN A 70 -11.12 -4.85 10.05
C ASN A 70 -9.73 -4.40 9.57
N ILE A 71 -9.43 -3.11 9.68
CA ILE A 71 -8.12 -2.53 9.36
C ILE A 71 -7.14 -2.85 10.50
N GLN A 72 -6.11 -3.65 10.23
CA GLN A 72 -5.07 -3.98 11.22
C GLN A 72 -3.93 -2.97 11.21
N ASN A 73 -3.52 -2.54 10.02
CA ASN A 73 -2.50 -1.53 9.84
C ASN A 73 -2.79 -0.78 8.54
N MET A 74 -2.56 0.53 8.52
CA MET A 74 -2.79 1.36 7.34
C MET A 74 -1.87 2.58 7.40
N VAL A 75 -1.15 2.81 6.31
CA VAL A 75 -0.26 3.96 6.15
C VAL A 75 -0.75 4.74 4.94
N ASN A 76 -0.92 6.05 5.11
CA ASN A 76 -1.23 6.97 4.03
C ASN A 76 -0.11 8.01 3.93
N ARG A 77 0.39 8.24 2.72
CA ARG A 77 1.36 9.29 2.41
C ARG A 77 0.89 10.05 1.18
N SER A 78 1.24 11.32 1.09
CA SER A 78 0.91 12.17 -0.07
C SER A 78 2.12 12.95 -0.55
N ARG A 79 2.08 13.30 -1.83
CA ARG A 79 3.07 14.14 -2.50
C ARG A 79 2.36 14.95 -3.59
N GLY A 80 2.33 16.26 -3.42
CA GLY A 80 1.55 17.15 -4.29
C GLY A 80 0.08 16.73 -4.33
N ASP A 81 -0.42 16.50 -5.55
CA ASP A 81 -1.82 16.17 -5.81
C ASP A 81 -2.14 14.67 -5.70
N LEU A 82 -1.17 13.83 -5.36
CA LEU A 82 -1.33 12.38 -5.23
C LEU A 82 -1.16 11.92 -3.79
N ALA A 83 -1.95 10.92 -3.42
CA ALA A 83 -1.84 10.18 -2.17
C ALA A 83 -1.80 8.69 -2.47
N PHE A 84 -1.11 7.95 -1.61
CA PHE A 84 -1.04 6.51 -1.65
C PHE A 84 -1.32 5.96 -0.26
N THR A 85 -2.35 5.13 -0.16
CA THR A 85 -2.72 4.40 1.04
C THR A 85 -2.37 2.93 0.85
N THR A 86 -1.64 2.37 1.79
CA THR A 86 -1.28 0.95 1.80
C THR A 86 -1.63 0.35 3.16
N GLY A 87 -2.22 -0.83 3.17
CA GLY A 87 -2.90 -1.32 4.37
C GLY A 87 -3.08 -2.83 4.41
N ARG A 88 -3.33 -3.33 5.62
CA ARG A 88 -3.75 -4.69 5.88
C ARG A 88 -5.14 -4.66 6.48
N CYS A 89 -6.05 -5.37 5.82
CA CYS A 89 -7.38 -5.63 6.36
C CYS A 89 -7.54 -7.13 6.57
N ARG A 90 -8.19 -7.51 7.68
CA ARG A 90 -8.61 -8.88 7.92
C ARG A 90 -10.13 -8.91 7.86
N LYS A 91 -10.67 -9.89 7.12
CA LYS A 91 -12.11 -10.16 7.14
C LYS A 91 -12.55 -10.43 8.58
N CYS A 92 -13.58 -9.72 9.06
CA CYS A 92 -14.21 -10.04 10.32
C CYS A 92 -14.68 -11.50 10.25
N GLN A 93 -14.05 -12.39 11.03
CA GLN A 93 -14.55 -13.76 11.15
C GLN A 93 -15.72 -13.73 12.11
N TYR A 94 -16.88 -13.27 11.63
CA TYR A 94 -18.13 -13.54 12.30
C TYR A 94 -18.24 -15.07 12.38
N ARG A 95 -18.18 -15.61 13.60
CA ARG A 95 -18.41 -17.03 13.91
C ARG A 95 -19.51 -17.56 13.00
N ARG A 96 -19.24 -18.62 12.24
CA ARG A 96 -20.30 -19.45 11.65
C ARG A 96 -21.22 -19.87 12.79
N ARG A 97 -22.34 -19.17 12.99
CA ARG A 97 -23.50 -19.75 13.64
C ARG A 97 -24.07 -20.73 12.61
N LEU A 98 -23.54 -21.94 12.64
CA LEU A 98 -24.33 -23.10 12.26
C LEU A 98 -25.51 -23.14 13.22
N SER A 99 -26.62 -22.53 12.80
CA SER A 99 -27.94 -22.75 13.37
C SER A 99 -28.67 -23.68 12.41
N THR A 100 -28.26 -24.94 12.40
CA THR A 100 -29.20 -26.02 12.12
C THR A 100 -30.19 -26.08 13.28
N SER A 101 -31.41 -25.63 13.05
CA SER A 101 -32.65 -26.09 13.69
C SER A 101 -33.82 -25.53 12.88
#